data_AF-D0TQI3-F1
#
_entry.id   AF-D0TQI3-F1
#
_cell.length_a   1.000
_cell.length_b   1.000
_cell.length_c   1.000
_cell.angle_alpha   90.00
_cell.angle_beta   90.00
_cell.angle_gamma   90.00
#
_symmetry.space_group_name_H-M   'P 1'
#
loop_
_entity.id
_entity.type
_entity.pdbx_description
1 polymer ?
#
loop_
_entity_poly.entity_id
_entity_poly.type
_entity_poly.pdbx_seq_one_letter_code
_entity_poly.pdbx_strand_id
1 'polypeptide(L)'
;MRKEYLKGEDIETIYFGGGTPSQLEKEDFEQIFDTIRKHYGLNHCQEITLEANPDDLSQEYLGMLSSLPFNRLSMGIQTFDDATLKLLRRRHNARTAIEAIDRCRKAGFQNISIDLIYGLPGETKERWENDLRQAISLNVEHISAYHLIYEEDTPIYNMLKQHQISEVDEDSSLEFFTLLIEHLQKAGFEHYEISNFCRPGKYSRHNTSYWKGIAYLGCGPSAHSFDGMTREWNVSSIDTYIKGIEEDCRAFETEYLDPTTRYNEFIITTIRTVWGTPIEKLKQMFGNEMWEYCQKMAAPYLKNGKLEEYNGALRLTREGIFISDSIMSDLLWVD
;
A
#
# COMPACT_ATOMS: atom_id res chain seq x y z
N MET A 1 -14.82 21.97 7.19
CA MET A 1 -14.27 21.40 5.92
C MET A 1 -12.82 21.82 5.74
N ARG A 2 -11.90 20.88 5.46
CA ARG A 2 -10.43 21.11 5.37
C ARG A 2 -9.96 21.48 3.95
N LYS A 3 -10.74 22.29 3.22
CA LYS A 3 -10.49 22.57 1.78
C LYS A 3 -9.10 23.15 1.52
N GLU A 4 -8.63 24.03 2.39
CA GLU A 4 -7.35 24.74 2.22
C GLU A 4 -6.12 23.87 2.57
N TYR A 5 -6.31 22.66 3.10
CA TYR A 5 -5.20 21.80 3.54
C TYR A 5 -4.26 21.43 2.37
N LEU A 6 -4.84 21.19 1.19
CA LEU A 6 -4.09 20.87 -0.03
C LEU A 6 -3.64 22.12 -0.81
N LYS A 7 -3.80 23.33 -0.25
CA LYS A 7 -3.28 24.59 -0.81
C LYS A 7 -3.69 24.87 -2.27
N GLY A 8 -4.85 24.33 -2.70
CA GLY A 8 -5.38 24.50 -4.05
C GLY A 8 -4.84 23.52 -5.10
N GLU A 9 -4.05 22.51 -4.69
CA GLU A 9 -3.61 21.43 -5.58
C GLU A 9 -4.79 20.59 -6.09
N ASP A 10 -4.68 20.11 -7.33
CA ASP A 10 -5.69 19.28 -7.97
C ASP A 10 -5.71 17.86 -7.39
N ILE A 11 -6.91 17.28 -7.25
CA ILE A 11 -7.06 15.88 -6.82
C ILE A 11 -6.79 14.94 -7.99
N GLU A 12 -5.61 14.30 -7.98
CA GLU A 12 -5.26 13.28 -8.97
C GLU A 12 -5.80 11.88 -8.66
N THR A 13 -5.99 11.55 -7.38
CA THR A 13 -6.41 10.22 -6.95
C THR A 13 -7.35 10.27 -5.75
N ILE A 14 -8.26 9.32 -5.65
CA ILE A 14 -9.14 9.11 -4.50
C ILE A 14 -9.08 7.64 -4.12
N TYR A 15 -8.99 7.38 -2.82
CA TYR A 15 -8.90 6.02 -2.29
C TYR A 15 -9.87 5.84 -1.15
N PHE A 16 -10.75 4.87 -1.31
CA PHE A 16 -11.67 4.44 -0.27
C PHE A 16 -11.08 3.17 0.33
N GLY A 17 -10.46 3.31 1.51
CA GLY A 17 -9.80 2.23 2.23
C GLY A 17 -10.17 2.16 3.70
N GLY A 18 -9.52 1.25 4.42
CA GLY A 18 -9.72 1.06 5.86
C GLY A 18 -10.59 -0.16 6.14
N GLY A 19 -11.63 0.00 6.96
CA GLY A 19 -12.48 -1.11 7.41
C GLY A 19 -13.06 -1.95 6.26
N THR A 20 -14.24 -1.60 5.78
CA THR A 20 -14.82 -2.27 4.60
C THR A 20 -15.67 -1.25 3.84
N PRO A 21 -15.03 -0.40 3.01
CA PRO A 21 -15.74 0.59 2.19
C PRO A 21 -16.83 -0.03 1.30
N SER A 22 -16.66 -1.32 0.96
CA SER A 22 -17.66 -2.13 0.25
C SER A 22 -18.96 -2.40 1.02
N GLN A 23 -19.17 -1.79 2.19
CA GLN A 23 -20.45 -1.78 2.92
C GLN A 23 -21.30 -0.53 2.66
N LEU A 24 -20.74 0.50 2.00
CA LEU A 24 -21.49 1.73 1.70
C LEU A 24 -22.51 1.51 0.59
N GLU A 25 -23.67 2.13 0.75
CA GLU A 25 -24.73 2.13 -0.25
C GLU A 25 -24.47 3.19 -1.32
N LYS A 26 -25.25 3.14 -2.40
CA LYS A 26 -25.07 4.05 -3.54
C LYS A 26 -25.18 5.52 -3.11
N GLU A 27 -26.18 5.83 -2.30
CA GLU A 27 -26.48 7.18 -1.85
C GLU A 27 -25.37 7.77 -0.97
N ASP A 28 -24.62 6.92 -0.25
CA ASP A 28 -23.46 7.34 0.53
C ASP A 28 -22.32 7.78 -0.40
N PHE A 29 -22.02 6.96 -1.42
CA PHE A 29 -21.00 7.32 -2.41
C PHE A 29 -21.37 8.56 -3.22
N GLU A 30 -22.63 8.69 -3.64
CA GLU A 30 -23.12 9.87 -4.37
C GLU A 30 -22.90 11.14 -3.53
N GLN A 31 -23.26 11.12 -2.24
CA GLN A 31 -23.02 12.25 -1.34
C GLN A 31 -21.52 12.58 -1.18
N ILE A 32 -20.66 11.57 -1.05
CA ILE A 32 -19.21 11.77 -0.94
C ILE A 32 -18.66 12.36 -2.24
N PHE A 33 -18.98 11.79 -3.40
CA PHE A 33 -18.49 12.29 -4.69
C PHE A 33 -19.02 13.68 -5.02
N ASP A 34 -20.27 13.99 -4.69
CA ASP A 34 -20.82 15.34 -4.87
C ASP A 34 -20.12 16.34 -3.98
N THR A 35 -19.80 15.97 -2.75
CA THR A 35 -19.00 16.79 -1.84
C THR A 35 -17.60 17.02 -2.39
N ILE A 36 -16.92 15.97 -2.85
CA ILE A 36 -15.57 16.09 -3.43
C ILE A 36 -15.60 16.97 -4.68
N ARG A 37 -16.55 16.73 -5.59
CA ARG A 37 -16.72 17.50 -6.82
C ARG A 37 -16.97 18.98 -6.54
N LYS A 38 -17.81 19.29 -5.55
CA LYS A 38 -18.14 20.67 -5.17
C LYS A 38 -16.94 21.41 -4.55
N HIS A 39 -16.15 20.74 -3.73
CA HIS A 39 -15.12 21.40 -2.93
C HIS A 39 -13.72 21.36 -3.54
N TYR A 40 -13.37 20.28 -4.23
CA TYR A 40 -12.04 20.02 -4.79
C TYR A 40 -12.04 19.85 -6.32
N GLY A 41 -13.17 19.42 -6.90
CA GLY A 41 -13.23 19.08 -8.32
C GLY A 41 -12.67 17.67 -8.62
N LEU A 42 -12.97 17.15 -9.81
CA LEU A 42 -12.59 15.80 -10.23
C LEU A 42 -11.99 15.76 -11.64
N ASN A 43 -11.78 16.91 -12.28
CA ASN A 43 -11.35 16.98 -13.68
C ASN A 43 -9.96 16.39 -13.92
N HIS A 44 -9.12 16.39 -12.89
CA HIS A 44 -7.75 15.87 -12.92
C HIS A 44 -7.63 14.50 -12.25
N CYS A 45 -8.73 13.93 -11.75
CA CYS A 45 -8.72 12.67 -11.03
C CYS A 45 -8.58 11.50 -12.02
N GLN A 46 -7.47 10.77 -11.93
CA GLN A 46 -7.10 9.70 -12.86
C GLN A 46 -7.33 8.31 -12.26
N GLU A 47 -7.32 8.18 -10.93
CA GLU A 47 -7.53 6.92 -10.23
C GLU A 47 -8.49 7.09 -9.06
N ILE A 48 -9.56 6.30 -9.05
CA ILE A 48 -10.52 6.22 -7.95
C ILE A 48 -10.61 4.74 -7.56
N THR A 49 -9.98 4.42 -6.43
CA THR A 49 -9.87 3.05 -5.91
C THR A 49 -10.89 2.79 -4.82
N LEU A 50 -11.52 1.62 -4.88
CA LEU A 50 -12.28 1.04 -3.76
C LEU A 50 -11.57 -0.23 -3.25
N GLU A 51 -11.28 -0.27 -1.95
CA GLU A 51 -10.96 -1.53 -1.25
C GLU A 51 -12.24 -2.33 -1.00
N ALA A 52 -12.18 -3.63 -1.29
CA ALA A 52 -13.30 -4.53 -1.08
C ALA A 52 -12.85 -5.92 -0.64
N ASN A 53 -13.68 -6.59 0.16
CA ASN A 53 -13.55 -8.04 0.34
C ASN A 53 -14.26 -8.77 -0.80
N PRO A 54 -13.77 -9.96 -1.23
CA PRO A 54 -14.42 -10.71 -2.29
C PRO A 54 -15.90 -11.02 -2.05
N ASP A 55 -16.30 -11.22 -0.79
CA ASP A 55 -17.68 -11.54 -0.40
C ASP A 55 -18.67 -10.39 -0.64
N ASP A 56 -18.18 -9.14 -0.62
CA ASP A 56 -19.05 -7.96 -0.75
C ASP A 56 -19.35 -7.64 -2.23
N LEU A 57 -18.57 -8.19 -3.17
CA LEU A 57 -18.64 -7.90 -4.59
C LEU A 57 -19.66 -8.79 -5.31
N SER A 58 -20.93 -8.65 -4.91
CA SER A 58 -22.07 -9.24 -5.61
C SER A 58 -22.25 -8.60 -7.00
N GLN A 59 -22.99 -9.28 -7.89
CA GLN A 59 -23.28 -8.72 -9.21
C GLN A 59 -24.07 -7.40 -9.13
N GLU A 60 -24.99 -7.30 -8.16
CA GLU A 60 -25.76 -6.08 -7.91
C GLU A 60 -24.86 -4.94 -7.42
N TYR A 61 -24.00 -5.23 -6.44
CA TYR A 61 -23.06 -4.24 -5.90
C TYR A 61 -22.10 -3.73 -6.98
N LEU A 62 -21.54 -4.62 -7.79
CA LEU A 62 -20.67 -4.23 -8.90
C LEU A 62 -21.42 -3.44 -9.98
N GLY A 63 -22.70 -3.75 -10.23
CA GLY A 63 -23.55 -2.95 -11.11
C GLY A 63 -23.73 -1.52 -10.59
N MET A 64 -23.91 -1.36 -9.28
CA MET A 64 -23.96 -0.05 -8.61
C MET A 64 -22.63 0.68 -8.73
N LEU A 65 -21.51 0.04 -8.39
CA LEU A 65 -20.18 0.66 -8.49
C LEU A 65 -19.83 1.10 -9.91
N SER A 66 -20.26 0.34 -10.93
CA SER A 66 -20.01 0.67 -12.34
C SER A 66 -20.78 1.93 -12.80
N SER A 67 -21.79 2.36 -12.04
CA SER A 67 -22.49 3.63 -12.27
C SER A 67 -21.81 4.84 -11.61
N LEU A 68 -20.82 4.59 -10.74
CA LEU A 68 -20.03 5.56 -10.00
C LEU A 68 -18.65 5.72 -10.65
N PRO A 69 -17.87 6.78 -10.32
CA PRO A 69 -16.62 7.06 -11.02
C PRO A 69 -15.44 6.15 -10.62
N PHE A 70 -15.69 5.03 -9.92
CA PHE A 70 -14.66 4.05 -9.59
C PHE A 70 -14.03 3.46 -10.85
N ASN A 71 -12.71 3.41 -10.89
CA ASN A 71 -11.97 2.86 -12.03
C ASN A 71 -10.86 1.88 -11.62
N ARG A 72 -10.70 1.62 -10.32
CA ARG A 72 -9.80 0.61 -9.75
C ARG A 72 -10.44 -0.09 -8.55
N LEU A 73 -10.25 -1.39 -8.43
CA LEU A 73 -10.66 -2.18 -7.26
C LEU A 73 -9.42 -2.83 -6.63
N SER A 74 -9.31 -2.82 -5.30
CA SER A 74 -8.30 -3.56 -4.56
C SER A 74 -8.94 -4.61 -3.67
N MET A 75 -8.58 -5.87 -3.84
CA MET A 75 -9.21 -7.00 -3.15
C MET A 75 -8.24 -7.76 -2.25
N GLY A 76 -8.55 -7.81 -0.97
CA GLY A 76 -7.80 -8.59 0.00
C GLY A 76 -8.09 -10.10 -0.09
N ILE A 77 -7.37 -10.82 -0.95
CA ILE A 77 -7.48 -12.29 -1.08
C ILE A 77 -6.73 -12.99 0.04
N GLN A 78 -5.54 -12.48 0.37
CA GLN A 78 -4.58 -12.98 1.35
C GLN A 78 -3.90 -14.29 0.93
N THR A 79 -4.67 -15.36 0.71
CA THR A 79 -4.17 -16.67 0.29
C THR A 79 -5.29 -17.44 -0.42
N PHE A 80 -4.94 -18.44 -1.24
CA PHE A 80 -5.91 -19.36 -1.83
C PHE A 80 -5.97 -20.70 -1.08
N ASP A 81 -5.34 -20.81 0.10
CA ASP A 81 -5.49 -21.94 1.00
C ASP A 81 -6.69 -21.75 1.95
N ASP A 82 -7.74 -22.56 1.76
CA ASP A 82 -8.98 -22.46 2.54
C ASP A 82 -8.80 -22.74 4.04
N ALA A 83 -7.79 -23.54 4.44
CA ALA A 83 -7.53 -23.79 5.85
C ALA A 83 -6.89 -22.57 6.51
N THR A 84 -5.96 -21.92 5.81
CA THR A 84 -5.33 -20.68 6.24
C THR A 84 -6.32 -19.51 6.23
N LEU A 85 -7.21 -19.40 5.24
CA LEU A 85 -8.29 -18.40 5.25
C LEU A 85 -9.18 -18.51 6.50
N LYS A 86 -9.53 -19.74 6.90
CA LYS A 86 -10.28 -19.99 8.15
C LYS A 86 -9.48 -19.61 9.40
N LEU A 87 -8.18 -19.91 9.42
CA LEU A 87 -7.27 -19.50 10.50
C LEU A 87 -7.24 -17.98 10.65
N LEU A 88 -7.15 -17.26 9.52
CA LEU A 88 -7.19 -15.80 9.43
C LEU A 88 -8.60 -15.21 9.61
N ARG A 89 -9.61 -16.05 9.88
CA ARG A 89 -11.03 -15.68 10.06
C ARG A 89 -11.60 -14.88 8.88
N ARG A 90 -11.13 -15.17 7.66
CA ARG A 90 -11.69 -14.60 6.43
C ARG A 90 -13.06 -15.23 6.15
N ARG A 91 -13.99 -14.42 5.65
CA ARG A 91 -15.37 -14.85 5.32
C ARG A 91 -15.44 -15.60 3.99
N HIS A 92 -14.52 -15.29 3.06
CA HIS A 92 -14.40 -15.94 1.76
C HIS A 92 -13.55 -17.21 1.81
N ASN A 93 -13.69 -18.03 0.77
CA ASN A 93 -12.77 -19.10 0.39
C ASN A 93 -12.11 -18.79 -0.96
N ALA A 94 -11.18 -19.62 -1.40
CA ALA A 94 -10.45 -19.43 -2.66
C ALA A 94 -11.39 -19.33 -3.88
N ARG A 95 -12.43 -20.18 -3.93
CA ARG A 95 -13.42 -20.16 -5.02
C ARG A 95 -14.16 -18.83 -5.07
N THR A 96 -14.66 -18.34 -3.94
CA THR A 96 -15.36 -17.05 -3.85
C THR A 96 -14.46 -15.90 -4.29
N ALA A 97 -13.17 -15.93 -3.91
CA ALA A 97 -12.19 -14.93 -4.35
C ALA A 97 -12.03 -14.92 -5.88
N ILE A 98 -11.84 -16.08 -6.51
CA ILE A 98 -11.71 -16.21 -7.96
C ILE A 98 -12.98 -15.74 -8.68
N GLU A 99 -14.16 -16.15 -8.20
CA GLU A 99 -15.44 -15.74 -8.77
C GLU A 99 -15.67 -14.23 -8.64
N ALA A 100 -15.20 -13.59 -7.56
CA ALA A 100 -15.30 -12.13 -7.41
C ALA A 100 -14.52 -11.39 -8.49
N ILE A 101 -13.29 -11.83 -8.83
CA ILE A 101 -12.51 -11.25 -9.93
C ILE A 101 -13.26 -11.34 -11.26
N ASP A 102 -13.84 -12.51 -11.56
CA ASP A 102 -14.62 -12.72 -12.78
C ASP A 102 -15.86 -11.80 -12.83
N ARG A 103 -16.57 -11.63 -11.71
CA ARG A 103 -17.68 -10.67 -11.62
C ARG A 103 -17.21 -9.24 -11.85
N CYS A 104 -16.08 -8.81 -11.26
CA CYS A 104 -15.51 -7.49 -11.48
C CYS A 104 -15.22 -7.24 -12.96
N ARG A 105 -14.60 -8.21 -13.65
CA ARG A 105 -14.32 -8.10 -15.09
C ARG A 105 -15.60 -8.01 -15.91
N LYS A 106 -16.61 -8.82 -15.59
CA LYS A 106 -17.93 -8.80 -16.26
C LYS A 106 -18.66 -7.47 -16.05
N ALA A 107 -18.46 -6.82 -14.91
CA ALA A 107 -18.98 -5.48 -14.63
C ALA A 107 -18.20 -4.37 -15.37
N GLY A 108 -17.05 -4.69 -15.98
CA GLY A 108 -16.30 -3.77 -16.83
C GLY A 108 -15.02 -3.21 -16.21
N PHE A 109 -14.68 -3.57 -14.97
CA PHE A 109 -13.44 -3.11 -14.33
C PHE A 109 -12.20 -3.73 -15.02
N GLN A 110 -11.26 -2.86 -15.42
CA GLN A 110 -10.02 -3.22 -16.15
C GLN A 110 -8.74 -2.92 -15.35
N ASN A 111 -8.88 -2.52 -14.09
CA ASN A 111 -7.76 -2.25 -13.20
C ASN A 111 -8.09 -2.87 -11.84
N ILE A 112 -7.71 -4.13 -11.70
CA ILE A 112 -7.97 -4.93 -10.52
C ILE A 112 -6.64 -5.21 -9.83
N SER A 113 -6.60 -4.93 -8.53
CA SER A 113 -5.53 -5.30 -7.61
C SER A 113 -6.00 -6.41 -6.69
N ILE A 114 -5.08 -7.32 -6.37
CA ILE A 114 -5.28 -8.28 -5.27
C ILE A 114 -4.15 -8.13 -4.27
N ASP A 115 -4.47 -8.35 -3.00
CA ASP A 115 -3.49 -8.37 -1.92
C ASP A 115 -3.31 -9.81 -1.44
N LEU A 116 -2.05 -10.23 -1.33
CA LEU A 116 -1.59 -11.52 -0.81
C LEU A 116 -0.75 -11.31 0.44
N ILE A 117 -0.72 -12.33 1.30
CA ILE A 117 0.15 -12.40 2.47
C ILE A 117 0.96 -13.68 2.35
N TYR A 118 2.28 -13.58 2.52
CA TYR A 118 3.19 -14.72 2.61
C TYR A 118 3.91 -14.72 3.97
N GLY A 119 4.60 -15.80 4.31
CA GLY A 119 5.08 -16.03 5.67
C GLY A 119 3.94 -16.43 6.62
N LEU A 120 2.86 -17.03 6.09
CA LEU A 120 1.70 -17.43 6.90
C LEU A 120 2.02 -18.67 7.76
N PRO A 121 1.34 -18.88 8.91
CA PRO A 121 1.63 -20.01 9.78
C PRO A 121 1.50 -21.37 9.08
N GLY A 122 2.59 -22.15 9.08
CA GLY A 122 2.64 -23.45 8.42
C GLY A 122 2.56 -23.37 6.89
N GLU A 123 2.86 -22.21 6.31
CA GLU A 123 3.06 -22.06 4.88
C GLU A 123 4.28 -22.87 4.43
N THR A 124 4.14 -23.55 3.31
CA THR A 124 5.22 -24.30 2.68
C THR A 124 5.46 -23.75 1.28
N LYS A 125 6.64 -24.02 0.74
CA LYS A 125 6.97 -23.68 -0.64
C LYS A 125 5.89 -24.10 -1.63
N GLU A 126 5.37 -25.32 -1.52
CA GLU A 126 4.36 -25.86 -2.44
C GLU A 126 3.04 -25.11 -2.35
N ARG A 127 2.64 -24.68 -1.15
CA ARG A 127 1.44 -23.87 -0.92
C ARG A 127 1.62 -22.47 -1.50
N TRP A 128 2.77 -21.84 -1.23
CA TRP A 128 3.05 -20.51 -1.75
C TRP A 128 3.15 -20.49 -3.28
N GLU A 129 3.85 -21.45 -3.89
CA GLU A 129 3.87 -21.60 -5.35
C GLU A 129 2.46 -21.83 -5.93
N ASN A 130 1.59 -22.53 -5.20
CA ASN A 130 0.20 -22.71 -5.61
C ASN A 130 -0.60 -21.40 -5.56
N ASP A 131 -0.39 -20.58 -4.54
CA ASP A 131 -1.00 -19.26 -4.44
C ASP A 131 -0.52 -18.33 -5.57
N LEU A 132 0.78 -18.31 -5.85
CA LEU A 132 1.35 -17.55 -6.96
C LEU A 132 0.79 -17.98 -8.32
N ARG A 133 0.67 -19.30 -8.57
CA ARG A 133 0.06 -19.82 -9.80
C ARG A 133 -1.39 -19.36 -9.94
N GLN A 134 -2.18 -19.42 -8.85
CA GLN A 134 -3.56 -18.97 -8.86
C GLN A 134 -3.67 -17.46 -9.10
N ALA A 135 -2.90 -16.66 -8.36
CA ALA A 135 -2.84 -15.21 -8.53
C ALA A 135 -2.51 -14.79 -9.98
N ILE A 136 -1.49 -15.41 -10.58
CA ILE A 136 -1.11 -15.15 -11.97
C ILE A 136 -2.24 -15.55 -12.93
N SER A 137 -2.94 -16.67 -12.68
CA SER A 137 -4.03 -17.14 -13.53
C SER A 137 -5.25 -16.21 -13.56
N LEU A 138 -5.45 -15.39 -12.52
CA LEU A 138 -6.49 -14.36 -12.48
C LEU A 138 -6.24 -13.21 -13.47
N ASN A 139 -5.01 -13.12 -13.98
CA ASN A 139 -4.55 -12.13 -14.95
C ASN A 139 -4.79 -10.67 -14.52
N VAL A 140 -4.83 -10.42 -13.21
CA VAL A 140 -5.08 -9.07 -12.64
C VAL A 140 -3.96 -8.10 -13.01
N GLU A 141 -4.27 -6.81 -12.94
CA GLU A 141 -3.35 -5.76 -13.36
C GLU A 141 -2.33 -5.40 -12.29
N HIS A 142 -2.63 -5.70 -11.02
CA HIS A 142 -1.79 -5.36 -9.88
C HIS A 142 -1.85 -6.46 -8.81
N ILE A 143 -0.72 -6.72 -8.17
CA ILE A 143 -0.59 -7.63 -7.03
C ILE A 143 0.23 -6.93 -5.95
N SER A 144 -0.33 -6.78 -4.76
CA SER A 144 0.41 -6.42 -3.56
C SER A 144 0.66 -7.70 -2.76
N ALA A 145 1.88 -7.91 -2.27
CA ALA A 145 2.22 -9.07 -1.47
C ALA A 145 3.04 -8.63 -0.25
N TYR A 146 2.50 -8.92 0.94
CA TYR A 146 3.06 -8.49 2.22
C TYR A 146 3.58 -9.70 2.99
N HIS A 147 4.75 -9.57 3.61
CA HIS A 147 5.16 -10.54 4.62
C HIS A 147 4.23 -10.40 5.82
N LEU A 148 3.77 -11.50 6.40
CA LEU A 148 2.96 -11.46 7.60
C LEU A 148 3.73 -10.75 8.73
N ILE A 149 3.08 -9.77 9.34
CA ILE A 149 3.54 -9.11 10.57
C ILE A 149 2.55 -9.46 11.67
N TYR A 150 3.08 -9.88 12.81
CA TYR A 150 2.28 -10.22 13.99
C TYR A 150 2.06 -8.97 14.85
N GLU A 151 1.05 -8.18 14.48
CA GLU A 151 0.67 -6.98 15.21
C GLU A 151 0.07 -7.31 16.58
N GLU A 152 0.43 -6.52 17.59
CA GLU A 152 -0.13 -6.67 18.94
C GLU A 152 -1.66 -6.53 18.92
N ASP A 153 -2.32 -7.15 19.90
CA ASP A 153 -3.78 -7.18 20.04
C ASP A 153 -4.58 -7.83 18.90
N THR A 154 -3.92 -8.45 17.93
CA THR A 154 -4.60 -9.24 16.89
C THR A 154 -4.89 -10.69 17.35
N PRO A 155 -5.93 -11.35 16.81
CA PRO A 155 -6.17 -12.76 17.08
C PRO A 155 -4.98 -13.66 16.75
N ILE A 156 -4.24 -13.37 15.67
CA ILE A 156 -3.10 -14.18 15.23
C ILE A 156 -1.90 -14.02 16.18
N TYR A 157 -1.62 -12.82 16.67
CA TYR A 157 -0.58 -12.59 17.69
C TYR A 157 -0.91 -13.31 19.00
N ASN A 158 -2.17 -13.33 19.40
CA ASN A 158 -2.62 -14.11 20.57
C ASN A 158 -2.39 -15.61 20.40
N MET A 159 -2.61 -16.16 19.20
CA MET A 159 -2.32 -17.57 18.89
C MET A 159 -0.81 -17.86 18.94
N LEU A 160 0.02 -16.94 18.45
CA LEU A 160 1.48 -17.03 18.51
C LEU A 160 1.97 -17.02 19.97
N LYS A 161 1.51 -16.07 20.79
CA LYS A 161 1.80 -16.00 22.24
C LYS A 161 1.41 -17.28 22.99
N GLN A 162 0.36 -17.96 22.55
CA GLN A 162 -0.12 -19.21 23.12
C GLN A 162 0.55 -20.46 22.54
N HIS A 163 1.55 -20.31 21.66
CA HIS A 163 2.25 -21.38 20.95
C HIS A 163 1.32 -22.31 20.15
N GLN A 164 0.18 -21.79 19.70
CA GLN A 164 -0.74 -22.54 18.82
C GLN A 164 -0.29 -22.52 17.36
N ILE A 165 0.51 -21.52 17.01
CA ILE A 165 1.16 -21.33 15.72
C ILE A 165 2.62 -20.94 15.94
N SER A 166 3.41 -20.99 14.86
CA SER A 166 4.79 -20.53 14.85
C SER A 166 5.02 -19.63 13.65
N GLU A 167 5.95 -18.71 13.79
CA GLU A 167 6.44 -17.91 12.67
C GLU A 167 7.18 -18.80 11.68
N VAL A 168 7.15 -18.40 10.42
CA VAL A 168 7.99 -18.98 9.39
C VAL A 168 9.44 -18.57 9.66
N ASP A 169 10.39 -19.48 9.48
CA ASP A 169 11.81 -19.19 9.68
C ASP A 169 12.36 -18.26 8.58
N GLU A 170 13.45 -17.57 8.87
CA GLU A 170 14.04 -16.57 7.97
C GLU A 170 14.43 -17.14 6.59
N ASP A 171 14.94 -18.38 6.54
CA ASP A 171 15.33 -19.04 5.29
C ASP A 171 14.10 -19.30 4.40
N SER A 172 13.01 -19.79 5.00
CA SER A 172 11.73 -19.98 4.32
C SER A 172 11.12 -18.65 3.86
N SER A 173 11.16 -17.60 4.68
CA SER A 173 10.68 -16.26 4.31
C SER A 173 11.45 -15.67 3.12
N LEU A 174 12.77 -15.85 3.11
CA LEU A 174 13.64 -15.46 2.01
C LEU A 174 13.32 -16.24 0.72
N GLU A 175 13.08 -17.56 0.84
CA GLU A 175 12.67 -18.40 -0.28
C GLU A 175 11.32 -17.94 -0.85
N PHE A 176 10.33 -17.65 0.00
CA PHE A 176 9.02 -17.19 -0.44
C PHE A 176 9.08 -15.86 -1.18
N PHE A 177 9.85 -14.90 -0.66
CA PHE A 177 10.03 -13.61 -1.32
C PHE A 177 10.78 -13.76 -2.66
N THR A 178 11.76 -14.65 -2.73
CA THR A 178 12.46 -14.98 -3.98
C THR A 178 11.49 -15.55 -5.02
N LEU A 179 10.68 -16.54 -4.62
CA LEU A 179 9.70 -17.17 -5.51
C LEU A 179 8.65 -16.17 -6.01
N LEU A 180 8.19 -15.26 -5.15
CA LEU A 180 7.26 -14.19 -5.50
C LEU A 180 7.82 -13.34 -6.65
N ILE A 181 9.03 -12.79 -6.48
CA ILE A 181 9.67 -11.94 -7.48
C ILE A 181 9.83 -12.70 -8.79
N GLU A 182 10.35 -13.94 -8.75
CA GLU A 182 10.62 -14.73 -9.95
C GLU A 182 9.35 -15.09 -10.73
N HIS A 183 8.32 -15.57 -10.03
CA HIS A 183 7.07 -15.97 -10.67
C HIS A 183 6.34 -14.78 -11.29
N LEU A 184 6.27 -13.65 -10.58
CA LEU A 184 5.58 -12.46 -11.07
C LEU A 184 6.35 -11.79 -12.22
N GLN A 185 7.68 -11.66 -12.13
CA GLN A 185 8.49 -11.14 -13.24
C GLN A 185 8.39 -12.03 -14.48
N LYS A 186 8.48 -13.36 -14.32
CA LYS A 186 8.29 -14.31 -15.43
C LYS A 186 6.90 -14.22 -16.04
N ALA A 187 5.88 -13.91 -15.24
CA ALA A 187 4.53 -13.68 -15.71
C ALA A 187 4.35 -12.31 -16.38
N GLY A 188 5.35 -11.42 -16.35
CA GLY A 188 5.31 -10.09 -16.97
C GLY A 188 4.78 -8.99 -16.07
N PHE A 189 4.97 -9.12 -14.75
CA PHE A 189 4.78 -8.03 -13.80
C PHE A 189 6.09 -7.30 -13.54
N GLU A 190 6.01 -6.00 -13.34
CA GLU A 190 7.10 -5.13 -12.89
C GLU A 190 7.07 -5.05 -11.36
N HIS A 191 8.20 -5.34 -10.72
CA HIS A 191 8.40 -5.14 -9.29
C HIS A 191 8.82 -3.69 -9.06
N TYR A 192 7.86 -2.82 -8.71
CA TYR A 192 8.08 -1.37 -8.73
C TYR A 192 8.25 -0.76 -7.32
N GLU A 193 7.90 -1.52 -6.30
CA GLU A 193 8.12 -1.24 -4.88
C GLU A 193 8.19 -2.57 -4.12
N ILE A 194 8.87 -2.64 -2.97
CA ILE A 194 9.10 -3.87 -2.17
C ILE A 194 7.90 -4.84 -2.18
N SER A 195 6.70 -4.35 -1.87
CA SER A 195 5.50 -5.18 -1.76
C SER A 195 4.60 -5.11 -3.00
N ASN A 196 4.88 -4.27 -3.99
CA ASN A 196 3.95 -3.98 -5.08
C ASN A 196 4.48 -4.38 -6.47
N PHE A 197 3.62 -5.09 -7.20
CA PHE A 197 3.87 -5.61 -8.53
C PHE A 197 2.71 -5.22 -9.45
N CYS A 198 3.01 -4.82 -10.68
CA CYS A 198 1.95 -4.46 -11.63
C CYS A 198 2.28 -4.84 -13.06
N ARG A 199 1.26 -4.93 -13.90
CA ARG A 199 1.45 -4.92 -15.35
C ARG A 199 2.05 -3.58 -15.79
N PRO A 200 2.81 -3.52 -16.90
CA PRO A 200 3.34 -2.27 -17.41
C PRO A 200 2.25 -1.19 -17.54
N GLY A 201 2.51 -0.01 -16.96
CA GLY A 201 1.56 1.11 -16.97
C GLY A 201 0.38 1.00 -15.99
N LYS A 202 0.38 0.01 -15.09
CA LYS A 202 -0.68 -0.22 -14.08
C LYS A 202 -0.21 0.03 -12.64
N TYR A 203 0.78 0.89 -12.44
CA TYR A 203 1.19 1.34 -11.10
C TYR A 203 -0.02 1.91 -10.35
N SER A 204 -0.14 1.59 -9.06
CA SER A 204 -1.11 2.27 -8.20
C SER A 204 -0.69 3.73 -8.06
N ARG A 205 -1.47 4.65 -8.64
CA ARG A 205 -1.13 6.08 -8.60
C ARG A 205 -1.23 6.62 -7.18
N HIS A 206 -2.23 6.16 -6.43
CA HIS A 206 -2.43 6.53 -5.04
C HIS A 206 -1.27 6.04 -4.16
N ASN A 207 -0.85 4.76 -4.27
CA ASN A 207 0.27 4.28 -3.45
C ASN A 207 1.58 4.99 -3.84
N THR A 208 1.78 5.22 -5.14
CA THR A 208 2.94 5.95 -5.66
C THR A 208 3.01 7.39 -5.15
N SER A 209 1.87 8.03 -4.85
CA SER A 209 1.86 9.41 -4.37
C SER A 209 2.51 9.53 -2.99
N TYR A 210 2.32 8.54 -2.11
CA TYR A 210 3.01 8.47 -0.81
C TYR A 210 4.53 8.41 -1.00
N TRP A 211 5.01 7.54 -1.89
CA TRP A 211 6.45 7.35 -2.09
C TRP A 211 7.14 8.52 -2.79
N LYS A 212 6.37 9.34 -3.50
CA LYS A 212 6.85 10.59 -4.11
C LYS A 212 6.76 11.80 -3.17
N GLY A 213 6.22 11.62 -1.97
CA GLY A 213 6.01 12.70 -0.99
C GLY A 213 4.97 13.72 -1.47
N ILE A 214 3.96 13.28 -2.22
CA ILE A 214 2.85 14.14 -2.65
C ILE A 214 1.91 14.35 -1.47
N ALA A 215 1.43 15.58 -1.27
CA ALA A 215 0.47 15.92 -0.23
C ALA A 215 -0.84 15.16 -0.40
N TYR A 216 -1.48 14.79 0.71
CA TYR A 216 -2.76 14.08 0.72
C TYR A 216 -3.61 14.46 1.92
N LEU A 217 -4.93 14.34 1.75
CA LEU A 217 -5.92 14.67 2.76
C LEU A 217 -6.64 13.40 3.21
N GLY A 218 -6.52 13.07 4.50
CA GLY A 218 -7.27 11.99 5.14
C GLY A 218 -8.59 12.47 5.71
N CYS A 219 -9.66 11.72 5.43
CA CYS A 219 -11.00 11.93 5.95
C CYS A 219 -11.49 10.67 6.66
N GLY A 220 -12.14 10.82 7.82
CA GLY A 220 -12.60 9.71 8.65
C GLY A 220 -11.72 9.44 9.88
N PRO A 221 -12.20 8.61 10.82
CA PRO A 221 -11.44 8.24 12.01
C PRO A 221 -10.12 7.57 11.63
N SER A 222 -9.05 7.83 12.39
CA SER A 222 -7.67 7.38 12.11
C SER A 222 -7.05 7.84 10.79
N ALA A 223 -7.76 8.60 9.95
CA ALA A 223 -7.24 9.00 8.65
C ALA A 223 -6.09 10.02 8.80
N HIS A 224 -4.99 9.75 8.11
CA HIS A 224 -3.79 10.59 8.12
C HIS A 224 -3.80 11.55 6.93
N SER A 225 -3.18 12.71 7.13
CA SER A 225 -2.99 13.75 6.12
C SER A 225 -1.54 14.21 6.17
N PHE A 226 -1.03 14.66 5.04
CA PHE A 226 0.32 15.18 4.90
C PHE A 226 0.32 16.37 3.94
N ASP A 227 0.91 17.50 4.33
CA ASP A 227 0.94 18.72 3.52
C ASP A 227 2.34 19.09 2.99
N GLY A 228 3.30 18.17 3.13
CA GLY A 228 4.71 18.38 2.80
C GLY A 228 5.59 18.80 4.00
N MET A 229 4.98 19.27 5.09
CA MET A 229 5.69 19.77 6.27
C MET A 229 5.17 19.18 7.58
N THR A 230 3.89 18.90 7.66
CA THR A 230 3.20 18.37 8.83
C THR A 230 2.46 17.09 8.49
N ARG A 231 2.42 16.17 9.45
CA ARG A 231 1.50 15.04 9.45
C ARG A 231 0.38 15.32 10.43
N GLU A 232 -0.83 14.95 10.06
CA GLU A 232 -1.99 15.14 10.91
C GLU A 232 -2.90 13.92 10.83
N TRP A 233 -3.35 13.40 11.96
CA TRP A 233 -4.26 12.25 11.98
C TRP A 233 -5.47 12.49 12.87
N ASN A 234 -6.63 12.09 12.35
CA ASN A 234 -7.87 12.13 13.11
C ASN A 234 -7.83 11.11 14.24
N VAL A 235 -8.52 11.42 15.34
CA VAL A 235 -8.70 10.48 16.45
C VAL A 235 -9.26 9.14 15.96
N SER A 236 -8.81 8.04 16.56
CA SER A 236 -9.23 6.68 16.19
C SER A 236 -10.64 6.32 16.67
N SER A 237 -11.07 6.90 17.80
CA SER A 237 -12.40 6.71 18.36
C SER A 237 -13.48 7.30 17.44
N ILE A 238 -14.38 6.44 16.95
CA ILE A 238 -15.50 6.82 16.08
C ILE A 238 -16.41 7.82 16.79
N ASP A 239 -16.77 7.57 18.05
CA ASP A 239 -17.67 8.43 18.83
C ASP A 239 -17.06 9.84 19.02
N THR A 240 -15.77 9.89 19.35
CA THR A 240 -15.05 11.16 19.51
C THR A 240 -14.91 11.90 18.19
N TYR A 241 -14.66 11.18 17.09
CA TYR A 241 -14.59 11.75 15.75
C TYR A 241 -15.93 12.38 15.37
N ILE A 242 -17.04 11.63 15.45
CA ILE A 242 -18.38 12.10 15.09
C ILE A 242 -18.76 13.32 15.91
N LYS A 243 -18.62 13.25 17.24
CA LYS A 243 -18.92 14.37 18.14
C LYS A 243 -18.13 15.62 17.76
N GLY A 244 -16.84 15.47 17.49
CA GLY A 244 -15.99 16.59 17.08
C GLY A 244 -16.43 17.23 15.75
N ILE A 245 -16.94 16.44 14.80
CA ILE A 245 -17.49 16.98 13.55
C ILE A 245 -18.82 17.70 13.79
N GLU A 246 -19.73 17.13 14.59
CA GLU A 246 -21.03 17.74 14.91
C GLU A 246 -20.91 19.06 15.68
N GLU A 247 -19.87 19.20 16.51
CA GLU A 247 -19.58 20.40 17.30
C GLU A 247 -18.68 21.41 16.56
N ASP A 248 -18.32 21.15 15.29
CA ASP A 248 -17.32 21.91 14.51
C ASP A 248 -15.97 22.07 15.23
N CYS A 249 -15.63 21.09 16.07
CA CYS A 249 -14.42 20.99 16.88
C CYS A 249 -13.73 19.65 16.64
N ARG A 250 -13.15 19.49 15.45
CA ARG A 250 -12.51 18.24 15.04
C ARG A 250 -11.40 17.83 16.02
N ALA A 251 -11.42 16.56 16.43
CA ALA A 251 -10.36 15.95 17.23
C ALA A 251 -9.28 15.30 16.35
N PHE A 252 -8.05 15.78 16.47
CA PHE A 252 -6.90 15.32 15.70
C PHE A 252 -5.60 15.62 16.44
N GLU A 253 -4.53 14.93 16.05
CA GLU A 253 -3.16 15.22 16.46
C GLU A 253 -2.36 15.71 15.26
N THR A 254 -1.28 16.45 15.54
CA THR A 254 -0.40 17.00 14.51
C THR A 254 1.05 16.83 14.93
N GLU A 255 1.88 16.51 13.95
CA GLU A 255 3.31 16.42 14.08
C GLU A 255 3.96 17.33 13.04
N TYR A 256 4.92 18.14 13.50
CA TYR A 256 5.78 18.91 12.62
C TYR A 256 7.01 18.08 12.28
N LEU A 257 7.29 17.90 10.99
CA LEU A 257 8.43 17.12 10.56
C LEU A 257 9.67 18.01 10.52
N ASP A 258 10.58 17.79 11.46
CA ASP A 258 11.89 18.45 11.44
C ASP A 258 12.72 18.01 10.21
N PRO A 259 13.82 18.72 9.89
CA PRO A 259 14.65 18.40 8.73
C PRO A 259 15.18 16.96 8.71
N THR A 260 15.53 16.40 9.86
CA THR A 260 16.05 15.03 10.00
C THR A 260 14.96 14.01 9.69
N THR A 261 13.76 14.18 10.25
CA THR A 261 12.59 13.35 9.98
C THR A 261 12.23 13.37 8.50
N ARG A 262 12.20 14.56 7.88
CA ARG A 262 11.90 14.69 6.44
C ARG A 262 12.97 14.03 5.56
N TYR A 263 14.24 14.12 5.92
CA TYR A 263 15.32 13.40 5.23
C TYR A 263 15.11 11.88 5.35
N ASN A 264 14.90 11.39 6.57
CA ASN A 264 14.72 9.96 6.84
C ASN A 264 13.51 9.39 6.10
N GLU A 265 12.37 10.07 6.12
CA GLU A 265 11.20 9.68 5.34
C GLU A 265 11.47 9.68 3.84
N PHE A 266 12.16 10.71 3.32
CA PHE A 266 12.51 10.76 1.91
C PHE A 266 13.39 9.58 1.49
N ILE A 267 14.38 9.19 2.30
CA ILE A 267 15.18 7.99 2.07
C ILE A 267 14.30 6.74 2.06
N ILE A 268 13.56 6.48 3.14
CA ILE A 268 12.71 5.28 3.30
C ILE A 268 11.74 5.14 2.14
N THR A 269 11.04 6.23 1.81
CA THR A 269 9.98 6.21 0.80
C THR A 269 10.48 6.08 -0.63
N THR A 270 11.66 6.62 -0.95
CA THR A 270 12.18 6.60 -2.33
C THR A 270 13.00 5.35 -2.64
N ILE A 271 13.85 4.90 -1.71
CA ILE A 271 14.79 3.80 -1.95
C ILE A 271 14.09 2.44 -2.12
N ARG A 272 12.92 2.26 -1.49
CA ARG A 272 12.07 1.08 -1.62
C ARG A 272 11.42 0.92 -3.00
N THR A 273 11.51 1.95 -3.86
CA THR A 273 10.92 1.93 -5.20
C THR A 273 11.95 1.60 -6.27
N VAL A 274 11.46 1.13 -7.43
CA VAL A 274 12.28 0.93 -8.63
C VAL A 274 12.80 2.24 -9.22
N TRP A 275 12.35 3.42 -8.76
CA TRP A 275 12.92 4.69 -9.21
C TRP A 275 14.11 5.12 -8.34
N GLY A 276 14.16 4.67 -7.09
CA GLY A 276 15.21 4.98 -6.12
C GLY A 276 15.19 6.41 -5.62
N THR A 277 16.18 6.73 -4.80
CA THR A 277 16.40 8.05 -4.20
C THR A 277 17.08 8.99 -5.21
N PRO A 278 16.40 10.05 -5.70
CA PRO A 278 16.99 10.96 -6.66
C PRO A 278 18.04 11.86 -5.99
N ILE A 279 19.30 11.73 -6.43
CA ILE A 279 20.48 12.31 -5.76
C ILE A 279 20.44 13.85 -5.77
N GLU A 280 20.12 14.45 -6.92
CA GLU A 280 20.03 15.91 -7.04
C GLU A 280 18.91 16.49 -6.16
N LYS A 281 17.76 15.80 -6.08
CA LYS A 281 16.64 16.24 -5.25
C LYS A 281 16.99 16.13 -3.76
N LEU A 282 17.68 15.06 -3.35
CA LEU A 282 18.18 14.90 -1.98
C LEU A 282 19.05 16.11 -1.58
N LYS A 283 20.01 16.46 -2.43
CA LYS A 283 20.92 17.59 -2.19
C LYS A 283 20.21 18.93 -2.16
N GLN A 284 19.24 19.16 -3.05
CA GLN A 284 18.45 20.39 -3.09
C GLN A 284 17.56 20.56 -1.86
N MET A 285 16.97 19.47 -1.36
CA MET A 285 16.03 19.51 -0.24
C MET A 285 16.70 19.57 1.13
N PHE A 286 17.83 18.87 1.30
CA PHE A 286 18.45 18.63 2.61
C PHE A 286 19.88 19.17 2.73
N GLY A 287 20.42 19.75 1.66
CA GLY A 287 21.74 20.38 1.66
C GLY A 287 22.91 19.39 1.48
N ASN A 288 24.13 19.94 1.47
CA ASN A 288 25.34 19.17 1.17
C ASN A 288 25.66 18.13 2.26
N GLU A 289 25.42 18.46 3.53
CA GLU A 289 25.81 17.61 4.65
C GLU A 289 25.06 16.27 4.67
N MET A 290 23.73 16.30 4.61
CA MET A 290 22.91 15.09 4.55
C MET A 290 23.09 14.32 3.23
N TRP A 291 23.37 15.03 2.13
CA TRP A 291 23.74 14.39 0.86
C TRP A 291 25.07 13.63 0.96
N GLU A 292 26.12 14.24 1.52
CA GLU A 292 27.43 13.60 1.72
C GLU A 292 27.33 12.41 2.68
N TYR A 293 26.51 12.52 3.72
CA TYR A 293 26.20 11.40 4.61
C TYR A 293 25.56 10.24 3.86
N CYS A 294 24.50 10.49 3.08
CA CYS A 294 23.85 9.47 2.27
C CYS A 294 24.85 8.75 1.35
N GLN A 295 25.69 9.51 0.63
CA GLN A 295 26.71 8.94 -0.25
C GLN A 295 27.73 8.09 0.52
N LYS A 296 28.16 8.55 1.70
CA LYS A 296 29.08 7.81 2.57
C LYS A 296 28.47 6.48 3.04
N MET A 297 27.22 6.51 3.50
CA MET A 297 26.51 5.33 3.99
C MET A 297 26.11 4.37 2.85
N ALA A 298 25.88 4.88 1.64
CA ALA A 298 25.61 4.07 0.45
C ALA A 298 26.87 3.38 -0.12
N ALA A 299 28.07 3.94 0.10
CA ALA A 299 29.31 3.48 -0.53
C ALA A 299 29.63 1.98 -0.33
N PRO A 300 29.45 1.37 0.88
CA PRO A 300 29.66 -0.08 1.05
C PRO A 300 28.71 -0.92 0.20
N TYR A 301 27.45 -0.48 0.04
CA TYR A 301 26.41 -1.17 -0.72
C TYR A 301 26.58 -0.99 -2.23
N LEU A 302 27.04 0.18 -2.67
CA LEU A 302 27.46 0.40 -4.06
C LEU A 302 28.64 -0.50 -4.41
N LYS A 303 29.64 -0.61 -3.52
CA LYS A 303 30.83 -1.44 -3.73
C LYS A 303 30.52 -2.94 -3.80
N ASN A 304 29.54 -3.41 -3.03
CA ASN A 304 29.16 -4.82 -2.99
C ASN A 304 27.98 -5.17 -3.92
N GLY A 305 27.53 -4.22 -4.75
CA GLY A 305 26.50 -4.46 -5.78
C GLY A 305 25.06 -4.54 -5.26
N LYS A 306 24.80 -4.18 -4.00
CA LYS A 306 23.44 -4.14 -3.43
C LYS A 306 22.71 -2.83 -3.70
N LEU A 307 23.46 -1.76 -3.92
CA LEU A 307 22.95 -0.51 -4.48
C LEU A 307 23.58 -0.26 -5.84
N GLU A 308 22.87 0.48 -6.69
CA GLU A 308 23.39 1.00 -7.95
C GLU A 308 22.97 2.47 -8.14
N GLU A 309 23.79 3.22 -8.87
CA GLU A 309 23.41 4.53 -9.40
C GLU A 309 22.87 4.35 -10.83
N TYR A 310 21.60 4.71 -11.05
CA TYR A 310 20.97 4.59 -12.35
C TYR A 310 20.09 5.82 -12.63
N ASN A 311 20.31 6.48 -13.77
CA ASN A 311 19.61 7.71 -14.17
C ASN A 311 19.57 8.81 -13.08
N GLY A 312 20.67 8.98 -12.34
CA GLY A 312 20.79 10.01 -11.30
C GLY A 312 20.08 9.69 -9.98
N ALA A 313 19.69 8.43 -9.78
CA ALA A 313 19.10 7.94 -8.54
C ALA A 313 19.87 6.75 -7.97
N LEU A 314 19.90 6.67 -6.63
CA LEU A 314 20.40 5.52 -5.88
C LEU A 314 19.28 4.48 -5.74
N ARG A 315 19.51 3.25 -6.18
CA ARG A 315 18.49 2.20 -6.26
C ARG A 315 18.96 0.89 -5.65
N LEU A 316 18.03 0.14 -5.06
CA LEU A 316 18.25 -1.25 -4.68
C LEU A 316 18.42 -2.10 -5.94
N THR A 317 19.46 -2.94 -5.96
CA THR A 317 19.57 -4.01 -6.94
C THR A 317 18.73 -5.22 -6.49
N ARG A 318 18.65 -6.26 -7.33
CA ARG A 318 17.96 -7.50 -6.96
C ARG A 318 18.49 -8.09 -5.64
N GLU A 319 19.80 -8.04 -5.40
CA GLU A 319 20.38 -8.52 -4.14
C GLU A 319 20.12 -7.56 -2.97
N GLY A 320 20.10 -6.25 -3.23
CA GLY A 320 19.83 -5.24 -2.21
C GLY A 320 18.41 -5.30 -1.66
N ILE A 321 17.43 -5.64 -2.48
CA ILE A 321 16.01 -5.74 -2.07
C ILE A 321 15.82 -6.71 -0.89
N PHE A 322 16.59 -7.80 -0.80
CA PHE A 322 16.47 -8.78 0.28
C PHE A 322 16.96 -8.28 1.65
N ILE A 323 17.74 -7.20 1.67
CA ILE A 323 18.20 -6.54 2.89
C ILE A 323 17.81 -5.06 2.90
N SER A 324 16.71 -4.72 2.23
CA SER A 324 16.28 -3.34 2.02
C SER A 324 16.16 -2.58 3.34
N ASP A 325 15.68 -3.24 4.39
CA ASP A 325 15.43 -2.61 5.69
C ASP A 325 16.74 -2.22 6.37
N SER A 326 17.77 -3.08 6.29
CA SER A 326 19.11 -2.75 6.79
C SER A 326 19.75 -1.62 5.99
N ILE A 327 19.62 -1.64 4.66
CA ILE A 327 20.13 -0.55 3.81
C ILE A 327 19.41 0.76 4.14
N MET A 328 18.08 0.75 4.24
CA MET A 328 17.27 1.90 4.61
C MET A 328 17.72 2.47 5.95
N SER A 329 17.83 1.61 6.97
CA SER A 329 18.27 1.96 8.32
C SER A 329 19.65 2.64 8.32
N ASP A 330 20.62 2.11 7.58
CA ASP A 330 21.98 2.66 7.52
C ASP A 330 22.04 4.02 6.79
N LEU A 331 21.12 4.27 5.86
CA LEU A 331 21.05 5.55 5.13
C LEU A 331 20.35 6.66 5.93
N LEU A 332 19.68 6.31 7.04
CA LEU A 332 19.02 7.29 7.92
C LEU A 332 20.04 8.16 8.62
N TRP A 333 19.75 9.45 8.68
CA TRP A 333 20.55 10.40 9.42
C TRP A 333 20.39 10.14 10.91
N VAL A 334 21.54 10.05 11.60
CA VAL A 334 21.66 9.93 13.05
C VAL A 334 22.60 11.04 13.51
N ASP A 335 22.13 11.87 14.44
CA ASP A 335 22.89 12.99 15.00
C ASP A 335 24.12 12.57 15.82
#